data_AF-A0A7V1M5N8-F1
#
_entry.id   AF-A0A7V1M5N8-F1
#
_cell.length_a   1.000
_cell.length_b   1.000
_cell.length_c   1.000
_cell.angle_alpha   90.00
_cell.angle_beta   90.00
_cell.angle_gamma   90.00
#
_symmetry.space_group_name_H-M   'P 1'
#
loop_
_entity.id
_entity.type
_entity.pdbx_description
1 polymer ?
#
loop_
_entity_poly.entity_id
_entity_poly.type
_entity_poly.pdbx_seq_one_letter_code
_entity_poly.pdbx_strand_id
1 'polypeptide(L)'
;MKQKEAQRFGKWLIPVSGGIIITVSGVGLYIDAQGFIENLLSEVVGIFAGIIVALLVVDRYIKHQNERQWAKVRNLTYTAIINHLCDMAVEAIIHFLVKDHRLITPIIGGRDQPNPSTIAAMAELVSLLRQVQDVDSEGRSTSDIAVEFYEGVEWDLDQIQDVLTPRVVQSPAEQQVIDALIEFDHARHRLHNAIIAHKRIATHGVLPHVIELIERAQGLYSVIYKTWK
;
A
#
# COMPACT_ATOMS: atom_id res chain seq x y z
N MET A 1 20.67 39.21 1.20
CA MET A 1 21.65 39.45 2.28
C MET A 1 21.80 38.26 3.23
N LYS A 2 20.72 37.66 3.76
CA LYS A 2 20.77 36.56 4.74
C LYS A 2 21.52 35.26 4.33
N GLN A 3 21.53 34.91 3.04
CA GLN A 3 22.20 33.68 2.56
C GLN A 3 23.74 33.76 2.56
N LYS A 4 24.33 34.95 2.39
CA LYS A 4 25.79 35.14 2.38
C LYS A 4 26.40 35.14 3.78
N GLU A 5 25.63 35.50 4.80
CA GLU A 5 26.06 35.49 6.20
C GLU A 5 26.10 34.08 6.78
N ALA A 6 25.09 33.24 6.49
CA ALA A 6 25.07 31.82 6.87
C ALA A 6 26.27 31.04 6.28
N GLN A 7 26.64 31.33 5.03
CA GLN A 7 27.79 30.71 4.35
C GLN A 7 29.14 31.18 4.90
N ARG A 8 29.24 32.40 5.43
CA ARG A 8 30.44 32.92 6.11
C ARG A 8 30.60 32.33 7.52
N PHE A 9 29.50 32.16 8.25
CA PHE A 9 29.50 31.57 9.60
C PHE A 9 29.93 30.09 9.56
N GLY A 10 29.42 29.31 8.60
CA GLY A 10 29.80 27.91 8.43
C GLY A 10 31.28 27.68 8.13
N LYS A 11 31.96 28.62 7.44
CA LYS A 11 33.40 28.51 7.11
C LYS A 11 34.33 28.68 8.32
N TRP A 12 33.92 29.46 9.32
CA TRP A 12 34.72 29.68 10.54
C TRP A 12 34.38 28.71 11.66
N LEU A 13 33.17 28.14 11.65
CA LEU A 13 32.71 27.18 12.64
C LEU A 13 33.64 25.98 12.76
N ILE A 14 34.04 25.37 11.65
CA ILE A 14 34.89 24.17 11.61
C ILE A 14 36.30 24.42 12.20
N PRO A 15 37.08 25.43 11.74
CA PRO A 15 38.41 25.67 12.30
C PRO A 15 38.38 26.18 13.74
N VAL A 16 37.37 26.99 14.12
CA VAL A 16 37.26 27.51 15.50
C VAL A 16 36.89 26.38 16.47
N SER A 17 35.91 25.53 16.13
CA SER A 17 35.56 24.38 16.97
C SER A 17 36.71 23.36 17.05
N GLY A 18 37.42 23.10 15.94
CA GLY A 18 38.63 22.28 15.95
C GLY A 18 39.74 22.84 16.86
N GLY A 19 39.99 24.15 16.80
CA GLY A 19 40.97 24.82 17.66
C GLY A 19 40.63 24.76 19.15
N ILE A 20 39.35 24.90 19.49
CA ILE A 20 38.85 24.77 20.88
C ILE A 20 39.06 23.34 21.37
N ILE A 21 38.68 22.33 20.58
CA ILE A 21 38.86 20.91 20.95
C ILE A 21 40.33 20.61 21.22
N ILE A 22 41.23 21.00 20.31
CA ILE A 22 42.68 20.78 20.48
C ILE A 22 43.22 21.45 21.75
N THR A 23 42.80 22.69 22.01
CA THR A 23 43.29 23.47 23.17
C THR A 23 42.77 22.87 24.48
N VAL A 24 41.49 22.51 24.55
CA VAL A 24 40.87 21.91 25.75
C VAL A 24 41.44 20.51 26.01
N SER A 25 41.59 19.68 24.97
CA SER A 25 42.21 18.36 25.10
C SER A 25 43.68 18.45 25.50
N GLY A 26 44.44 19.39 24.94
CA GLY A 26 45.85 19.59 25.29
C GLY A 26 46.05 20.05 26.74
N VAL A 27 45.25 21.01 27.20
CA VAL A 27 45.31 21.51 28.59
C VAL A 27 44.82 20.44 29.58
N GLY A 28 43.75 19.72 29.26
CA GLY A 28 43.21 18.65 30.11
C GLY A 28 44.20 17.50 30.30
N LEU A 29 44.83 17.03 29.22
CA LEU A 29 45.86 15.99 29.28
C LEU A 29 47.13 16.44 30.02
N TYR A 30 47.46 17.73 30.00
CA TYR A 30 48.62 18.28 30.70
C TYR A 30 48.39 18.38 32.22
N ILE A 31 47.17 18.71 32.65
CA ILE A 31 46.83 18.90 34.08
C ILE A 31 46.60 17.55 34.78
N ASP A 32 45.76 16.70 34.20
CA ASP A 32 45.41 15.38 34.75
C ASP A 32 44.97 14.45 33.62
N ALA A 33 45.94 13.73 33.06
CA ALA A 33 45.71 12.85 31.93
C ALA A 33 44.69 11.73 32.23
N GLN A 34 44.73 11.18 33.44
CA GLN A 34 43.86 10.05 33.79
C GLN A 34 42.43 10.53 34.03
N GLY A 35 42.24 11.57 34.84
CA GLY A 35 40.92 12.16 35.09
C GLY A 35 40.30 12.75 33.82
N PHE A 36 41.10 13.35 32.93
CA PHE A 36 40.61 13.88 31.66
C PHE A 36 40.10 12.78 30.72
N ILE A 37 40.85 11.67 30.56
CA ILE A 37 40.44 10.56 29.70
C ILE A 37 39.16 9.88 30.23
N GLU A 38 39.07 9.64 31.54
CA GLU A 38 37.87 9.08 32.16
C GLU A 38 36.64 9.97 31.94
N ASN A 39 36.80 11.29 32.11
CA ASN A 39 35.72 12.24 31.92
C ASN A 39 35.31 12.38 30.44
N LEU A 40 36.28 12.39 29.52
CA LEU A 40 36.03 12.42 28.07
C LEU A 40 35.29 11.16 27.60
N LEU A 41 35.68 9.98 28.10
CA LEU A 41 34.98 8.73 27.79
C LEU A 41 33.54 8.74 28.31
N SER A 42 33.32 9.23 29.53
CA SER A 42 31.99 9.39 30.12
C SER A 42 31.10 10.33 29.28
N GLU A 43 31.65 11.45 28.81
CA GLU A 43 30.95 12.40 27.96
C GLU A 43 30.59 11.80 26.59
N VAL A 44 31.53 11.09 25.95
CA VAL A 44 31.28 10.36 24.70
C VAL A 44 30.17 9.33 24.87
N VAL A 45 30.22 8.51 25.93
CA VAL A 45 29.18 7.52 26.24
C VAL A 45 27.84 8.21 26.50
N GLY A 46 27.83 9.34 27.22
CA GLY A 46 26.63 10.15 27.47
C GLY A 46 26.01 10.70 26.20
N ILE A 47 26.82 11.17 25.24
CA ILE A 47 26.37 11.62 23.92
C ILE A 47 25.75 10.45 23.15
N PHE A 48 26.44 9.31 23.07
CA PHE A 48 25.90 8.12 22.38
C PHE A 48 24.60 7.63 23.00
N ALA A 49 24.53 7.54 24.33
CA ALA A 49 23.32 7.18 25.05
C ALA A 49 22.19 8.19 24.78
N GLY A 50 22.50 9.49 24.79
CA GLY A 50 21.56 10.56 24.46
C GLY A 50 21.01 10.45 23.05
N ILE A 51 21.86 10.17 22.05
CA ILE A 51 21.44 9.94 20.66
C ILE A 51 20.50 8.73 20.56
N ILE A 52 20.85 7.60 21.19
CA ILE A 52 20.01 6.41 21.17
C ILE A 52 18.64 6.69 21.80
N VAL A 53 18.60 7.34 22.96
CA VAL A 53 17.35 7.71 23.62
C VAL A 53 16.54 8.66 22.75
N ALA A 54 17.16 9.67 22.15
CA ALA A 54 16.48 10.60 21.25
C ALA A 54 15.86 9.88 20.05
N LEU A 55 16.60 8.97 19.40
CA LEU A 55 16.09 8.16 18.28
C LEU A 55 14.89 7.31 18.72
N LEU A 56 15.00 6.60 19.85
CA LEU A 56 13.90 5.77 20.36
C LEU A 56 12.64 6.59 20.68
N VAL A 57 12.80 7.78 21.26
CA VAL A 57 11.68 8.68 21.57
C VAL A 57 11.05 9.23 20.28
N VAL A 58 11.87 9.65 19.32
CA VAL A 58 11.39 10.18 18.03
C VAL A 58 10.66 9.09 17.24
N ASP A 59 11.23 7.89 17.12
CA ASP A 59 10.60 6.77 16.42
C ASP A 59 9.27 6.39 17.06
N ARG A 60 9.22 6.33 18.39
CA ARG A 60 7.98 6.04 19.12
C ARG A 60 6.93 7.14 18.93
N TYR A 61 7.36 8.40 18.92
CA TYR A 61 6.46 9.53 18.68
C TYR A 61 5.90 9.50 17.25
N ILE A 62 6.75 9.31 16.24
CA ILE A 62 6.34 9.22 14.83
C ILE A 62 5.37 8.05 14.65
N LYS A 63 5.70 6.87 15.18
CA LYS A 63 4.83 5.69 15.11
C LYS A 63 3.44 5.99 15.69
N HIS A 64 3.39 6.60 16.87
CA HIS A 64 2.12 6.95 17.54
C HIS A 64 1.32 8.01 16.78
N GLN A 65 1.97 9.00 16.16
CA GLN A 65 1.31 9.98 15.31
C GLN A 65 0.72 9.34 14.05
N ASN A 66 1.48 8.46 13.39
CA ASN A 66 1.03 7.74 12.21
C ASN A 66 -0.17 6.85 12.52
N GLU A 67 -0.13 6.08 13.62
CA GLU A 67 -1.26 5.27 14.09
C GLU A 67 -2.52 6.13 14.34
N ARG A 68 -2.37 7.30 14.96
CA ARG A 68 -3.48 8.22 15.21
C ARG A 68 -4.04 8.86 13.95
N GLN A 69 -3.19 9.24 13.00
CA GLN A 69 -3.64 9.80 11.73
C GLN A 69 -4.34 8.74 10.89
N TRP A 70 -3.77 7.53 10.84
CA TRP A 70 -4.36 6.40 10.15
C TRP A 70 -5.73 6.04 10.71
N ALA A 71 -5.89 5.96 12.03
CA ALA A 71 -7.19 5.64 12.65
C ALA A 71 -8.32 6.58 12.22
N LYS A 72 -8.03 7.84 11.85
CA LYS A 72 -9.03 8.81 11.36
C LYS A 72 -9.47 8.54 9.92
N VAL A 73 -8.58 8.00 9.09
CA VAL A 73 -8.81 7.80 7.66
C VAL A 73 -8.96 6.33 7.25
N ARG A 74 -8.72 5.40 8.18
CA ARG A 74 -8.75 3.95 7.96
C ARG A 74 -10.07 3.51 7.35
N ASN A 75 -11.18 3.77 8.04
CA ASN A 75 -12.50 3.33 7.58
C ASN A 75 -12.88 3.99 6.25
N LEU A 76 -12.54 5.26 6.05
CA LEU A 76 -12.78 5.95 4.78
C LEU A 76 -12.00 5.30 3.62
N THR A 77 -10.72 5.01 3.85
CA THR A 77 -9.83 4.39 2.86
C THR A 77 -10.31 2.98 2.55
N TYR A 78 -10.68 2.21 3.57
CA TYR A 78 -11.21 0.87 3.40
C TYR A 78 -12.57 0.85 2.70
N THR A 79 -13.50 1.75 3.04
CA THR A 79 -14.77 1.91 2.31
C THR A 79 -14.51 2.19 0.83
N ALA A 80 -13.57 3.08 0.53
CA ALA A 80 -13.23 3.38 -0.86
C ALA A 80 -12.70 2.14 -1.59
N ILE A 81 -11.78 1.37 -0.98
CA ILE A 81 -11.27 0.14 -1.59
C ILE A 81 -12.40 -0.86 -1.82
N ILE A 82 -13.21 -1.18 -0.81
CA ILE A 82 -14.27 -2.19 -0.96
C ILE A 82 -15.35 -1.75 -1.94
N ASN A 83 -15.61 -0.44 -2.08
CA ASN A 83 -16.48 0.09 -3.13
C ASN A 83 -15.95 -0.31 -4.51
N HIS A 84 -14.72 0.05 -4.85
CA HIS A 84 -14.11 -0.29 -6.13
C HIS A 84 -14.10 -1.82 -6.38
N LEU A 85 -13.83 -2.64 -5.35
CA LEU A 85 -13.88 -4.10 -5.48
C LEU A 85 -15.29 -4.62 -5.78
N CYS A 86 -16.32 -4.05 -5.15
CA CYS A 86 -17.70 -4.40 -5.44
C CYS A 86 -18.10 -3.97 -6.86
N ASP A 87 -17.66 -2.80 -7.31
CA ASP A 87 -17.95 -2.24 -8.65
C ASP A 87 -17.39 -3.14 -9.72
N MET A 88 -16.13 -3.55 -9.57
CA MET A 88 -15.49 -4.55 -10.42
C MET A 88 -16.25 -5.88 -10.46
N ALA A 89 -16.70 -6.37 -9.31
CA ALA A 89 -17.44 -7.63 -9.27
C ALA A 89 -18.82 -7.52 -9.93
N VAL A 90 -19.50 -6.37 -9.81
CA VAL A 90 -20.74 -6.08 -10.55
C VAL A 90 -20.45 -6.04 -12.06
N GLU A 91 -19.35 -5.41 -12.47
CA GLU A 91 -18.98 -5.32 -13.89
C GLU A 91 -18.71 -6.70 -14.50
N ALA A 92 -18.07 -7.60 -13.74
CA ALA A 92 -17.89 -8.99 -14.15
C ALA A 92 -19.22 -9.74 -14.32
N ILE A 93 -20.23 -9.47 -13.46
CA ILE A 93 -21.57 -10.05 -13.62
C ILE A 93 -22.21 -9.53 -14.91
N ILE A 94 -22.16 -8.22 -15.14
CA ILE A 94 -22.76 -7.58 -16.31
C ILE A 94 -22.18 -8.16 -17.61
N HIS A 95 -20.86 -8.35 -17.67
CA HIS A 95 -20.17 -8.80 -18.88
C HIS A 95 -20.29 -10.31 -19.11
N PHE A 96 -20.14 -11.12 -18.07
CA PHE A 96 -20.00 -12.58 -18.22
C PHE A 96 -21.24 -13.38 -17.83
N LEU A 97 -22.11 -12.83 -16.97
CA LEU A 97 -23.27 -13.51 -16.40
C LEU A 97 -24.58 -12.79 -16.74
N VAL A 98 -24.75 -12.38 -17.99
CA VAL A 98 -25.88 -11.59 -18.53
C VAL A 98 -27.27 -12.14 -18.15
N LYS A 99 -27.38 -13.42 -17.79
CA LYS A 99 -28.65 -14.08 -17.41
C LYS A 99 -28.80 -14.35 -15.91
N ASP A 100 -27.75 -14.20 -15.10
CA ASP A 100 -27.76 -14.50 -13.66
C ASP A 100 -27.24 -13.30 -12.84
N HIS A 101 -28.19 -12.43 -12.46
CA HIS A 101 -27.92 -11.21 -11.69
C HIS A 101 -28.12 -11.38 -10.18
N ARG A 102 -28.38 -12.60 -9.69
CA ARG A 102 -28.73 -12.81 -8.26
C ARG A 102 -27.62 -12.39 -7.29
N LEU A 103 -26.39 -12.30 -7.78
CA LEU A 103 -25.21 -11.88 -7.02
C LEU A 103 -25.05 -10.35 -6.91
N ILE A 104 -25.76 -9.54 -7.70
CA ILE A 104 -25.62 -8.07 -7.68
C ILE A 104 -26.00 -7.50 -6.32
N THR A 105 -27.20 -7.84 -5.82
CA THR A 105 -27.70 -7.33 -4.54
C THR A 105 -26.76 -7.60 -3.36
N PRO A 106 -26.30 -8.84 -3.12
CA PRO A 106 -25.37 -9.09 -2.01
C PRO A 106 -23.99 -8.44 -2.22
N ILE A 107 -23.54 -8.19 -3.45
CA ILE A 107 -22.28 -7.48 -3.72
C ILE A 107 -22.42 -5.99 -3.42
N ILE A 108 -23.46 -5.34 -3.95
CA ILE A 108 -23.74 -3.92 -3.71
C ILE A 108 -23.98 -3.64 -2.22
N GLY A 109 -24.65 -4.55 -1.51
CA GLY A 109 -24.90 -4.42 -0.07
C GLY A 109 -23.62 -4.33 0.78
N GLY A 110 -22.46 -4.69 0.24
CA GLY A 110 -21.16 -4.63 0.91
C GLY A 110 -20.28 -3.45 0.54
N ARG A 111 -20.78 -2.50 -0.27
CA ARG A 111 -20.07 -1.28 -0.69
C ARG A 111 -19.74 -0.38 0.50
N ASP A 112 -20.76 0.08 1.22
CA ASP A 112 -20.55 1.08 2.28
C ASP A 112 -19.96 0.47 3.56
N GLN A 113 -20.27 -0.80 3.82
CA GLN A 113 -19.84 -1.52 5.01
C GLN A 113 -19.52 -2.98 4.66
N PRO A 114 -18.33 -3.48 4.99
CA PRO A 114 -17.95 -4.82 4.59
C PRO A 114 -18.79 -5.87 5.33
N ASN A 115 -19.27 -6.88 4.60
CA ASN A 115 -20.15 -7.91 5.16
C ASN A 115 -19.83 -9.32 4.62
N PRO A 116 -20.21 -10.38 5.33
CA PRO A 116 -19.90 -11.75 4.92
C PRO A 116 -20.72 -12.23 3.70
N SER A 117 -21.90 -11.65 3.43
CA SER A 117 -22.69 -12.00 2.24
C SER A 117 -22.01 -11.60 0.94
N THR A 118 -21.30 -10.48 0.92
CA THR A 118 -20.52 -10.03 -0.23
C THR A 118 -19.33 -10.95 -0.49
N ILE A 119 -18.65 -11.41 0.56
CA ILE A 119 -17.57 -12.40 0.45
C ILE A 119 -18.08 -13.70 -0.20
N ALA A 120 -19.23 -14.19 0.27
CA ALA A 120 -19.86 -15.39 -0.28
C ALA A 120 -20.29 -15.18 -1.75
N ALA A 121 -20.88 -14.03 -2.06
CA ALA A 121 -21.31 -13.70 -3.41
C ALA A 121 -20.13 -13.57 -4.40
N MET A 122 -19.02 -12.96 -4.00
CA MET A 122 -17.81 -12.90 -4.83
C MET A 122 -17.19 -14.29 -5.04
N ALA A 123 -17.22 -15.17 -4.03
CA ALA A 123 -16.76 -16.55 -4.19
C ALA A 123 -17.68 -17.37 -5.13
N GLU A 124 -18.99 -17.14 -5.06
CA GLU A 124 -19.94 -17.73 -6.01
C GLU A 124 -19.72 -17.18 -7.43
N LEU A 125 -19.44 -15.88 -7.58
CA LEU A 125 -19.09 -15.26 -8.86
C LEU A 125 -17.86 -15.94 -9.48
N VAL A 126 -16.77 -16.13 -8.75
CA VAL A 126 -15.59 -16.87 -9.23
C VAL A 126 -15.96 -18.26 -9.73
N SER A 127 -16.85 -18.95 -9.02
CA SER A 127 -17.31 -20.29 -9.38
C SER A 127 -18.15 -20.30 -10.66
N LEU A 128 -18.97 -19.27 -10.87
CA LEU A 128 -19.78 -19.08 -12.08
C LEU A 128 -18.91 -18.68 -13.28
N LEU A 129 -17.94 -17.79 -13.10
CA LEU A 129 -17.00 -17.39 -14.16
C LEU A 129 -16.21 -18.58 -14.71
N ARG A 130 -15.84 -19.54 -13.87
CA ARG A 130 -15.17 -20.79 -14.29
C ARG A 130 -16.06 -21.70 -15.15
N GLN A 131 -17.38 -21.47 -15.16
CA GLN A 131 -18.34 -22.24 -15.96
C GLN A 131 -18.77 -21.50 -17.24
N VAL A 132 -18.28 -20.27 -17.45
CA VAL A 132 -18.54 -19.52 -18.67
C VAL A 132 -17.89 -20.24 -19.84
N GLN A 133 -18.66 -20.43 -20.92
CA GLN A 133 -18.17 -21.04 -22.15
C GLN A 133 -17.28 -20.04 -22.90
N ASP A 134 -16.24 -20.54 -23.57
CA ASP A 134 -15.27 -19.70 -24.31
C ASP A 134 -15.87 -18.82 -25.41
N VAL A 135 -17.09 -19.13 -25.83
CA VAL A 135 -17.85 -18.36 -26.82
C VAL A 135 -19.23 -18.06 -26.24
N ASP A 136 -19.66 -16.80 -26.30
CA ASP A 136 -20.99 -16.40 -25.86
C ASP A 136 -22.09 -16.78 -26.88
N SER A 137 -23.36 -16.47 -26.56
CA SER A 137 -24.48 -16.77 -27.46
C SER A 137 -24.48 -15.99 -28.78
N GLU A 138 -23.66 -14.94 -28.88
CA GLU A 138 -23.52 -14.09 -30.06
C GLU A 138 -22.26 -14.44 -30.88
N GLY A 139 -21.48 -15.42 -30.45
CA GLY A 139 -20.25 -15.85 -31.12
C GLY A 139 -19.01 -15.06 -30.73
N ARG A 140 -19.07 -14.19 -29.71
CA ARG A 140 -17.91 -13.43 -29.22
C ARG A 140 -17.05 -14.31 -28.33
N SER A 141 -15.72 -14.14 -28.43
CA SER A 141 -14.81 -14.84 -27.52
C SER A 141 -14.91 -14.24 -26.12
N THR A 142 -14.79 -15.08 -25.09
CA THR A 142 -14.61 -14.61 -23.70
C THR A 142 -13.41 -13.69 -23.53
N SER A 143 -12.42 -13.76 -24.42
CA SER A 143 -11.29 -12.84 -24.41
C SER A 143 -11.64 -11.44 -24.91
N ASP A 144 -12.55 -11.31 -25.89
CA ASP A 144 -13.08 -10.01 -26.32
C ASP A 144 -13.91 -9.37 -25.20
N ILE A 145 -14.77 -10.18 -24.55
CA ILE A 145 -15.58 -9.75 -23.40
C ILE A 145 -14.67 -9.32 -22.23
N ALA A 146 -13.55 -10.02 -22.02
CA ALA A 146 -12.58 -9.65 -20.99
C ALA A 146 -11.89 -8.31 -21.26
N VAL A 147 -11.72 -7.93 -22.53
CA VAL A 147 -11.25 -6.58 -22.89
C VAL A 147 -12.29 -5.53 -22.52
N GLU A 148 -13.55 -5.73 -22.89
CA GLU A 148 -14.66 -4.83 -22.55
C GLU A 148 -14.79 -4.66 -21.03
N PHE A 149 -14.76 -5.76 -20.28
CA PHE A 149 -14.74 -5.75 -18.82
C PHE A 149 -13.59 -4.91 -18.26
N TYR A 150 -12.37 -5.12 -18.77
CA TYR A 150 -11.19 -4.39 -18.27
C TYR A 150 -11.27 -2.90 -18.53
N GLU A 151 -11.76 -2.50 -19.70
CA GLU A 151 -11.99 -1.09 -20.04
C GLU A 151 -13.07 -0.48 -19.12
N GLY A 152 -14.09 -1.26 -18.72
CA GLY A 152 -15.10 -0.84 -17.76
C GLY A 152 -14.55 -0.62 -16.34
N VAL A 153 -13.57 -1.42 -15.90
CA VAL A 153 -13.01 -1.36 -14.54
C VAL A 153 -11.66 -0.65 -14.41
N GLU A 154 -11.10 -0.11 -15.49
CA GLU A 154 -9.77 0.50 -15.50
C GLU A 154 -9.66 1.61 -14.44
N TRP A 155 -10.69 2.45 -14.34
CA TRP A 155 -10.73 3.53 -13.36
C TRP A 155 -10.71 3.01 -11.91
N ASP A 156 -11.47 1.96 -11.59
CA ASP A 156 -11.49 1.36 -10.25
C ASP A 156 -10.12 0.75 -9.89
N LEU A 157 -9.49 0.07 -10.84
CA LEU A 157 -8.16 -0.50 -10.68
C LEU A 157 -7.11 0.57 -10.41
N ASP A 158 -7.17 1.68 -11.13
CA ASP A 158 -6.25 2.81 -10.98
C ASP A 158 -6.50 3.56 -9.66
N GLN A 159 -7.76 3.73 -9.23
CA GLN A 159 -8.05 4.31 -7.91
C GLN A 159 -7.47 3.46 -6.77
N ILE A 160 -7.64 2.13 -6.83
CA ILE A 160 -7.07 1.25 -5.82
C ILE A 160 -5.55 1.39 -5.79
N GLN A 161 -4.87 1.31 -6.93
CA GLN A 161 -3.40 1.25 -6.96
C GLN A 161 -2.72 2.61 -6.78
N ASP A 162 -3.17 3.65 -7.47
CA ASP A 162 -2.44 4.91 -7.54
C ASP A 162 -2.85 5.87 -6.41
N VAL A 163 -4.04 5.68 -5.85
CA VAL A 163 -4.59 6.59 -4.83
C VAL A 163 -4.70 5.92 -3.46
N LEU A 164 -5.24 4.70 -3.37
CA LEU A 164 -5.59 4.08 -2.10
C LEU A 164 -4.45 3.21 -1.52
N THR A 165 -3.77 2.40 -2.33
CA THR A 165 -2.62 1.58 -1.88
C THR A 165 -1.53 2.40 -1.18
N PRO A 166 -1.09 3.57 -1.70
CA PRO A 166 -0.06 4.36 -1.03
C PRO A 166 -0.50 4.88 0.35
N ARG A 167 -1.80 5.10 0.55
CA ARG A 167 -2.35 5.54 1.84
C ARG A 167 -2.32 4.41 2.87
N VAL A 168 -2.55 3.16 2.43
CA VAL A 168 -2.49 1.98 3.29
C VAL A 168 -1.05 1.63 3.68
N VAL A 169 -0.10 1.70 2.73
CA VAL A 169 1.32 1.36 2.96
C VAL A 169 2.00 2.29 3.99
N GLN A 170 1.50 3.51 4.17
CA GLN A 170 2.01 4.43 5.21
C GLN A 170 1.65 4.00 6.64
N SER A 171 0.80 2.97 6.81
CA SER A 171 0.39 2.45 8.11
C SER A 171 1.24 1.23 8.52
N PRO A 172 1.97 1.28 9.66
CA PRO A 172 2.77 0.15 10.14
C PRO A 172 1.96 -1.06 10.64
N ALA A 173 0.63 -0.96 10.75
CA ALA A 173 -0.19 -1.86 11.56
C ALA A 173 -0.98 -2.92 10.76
N GLU A 174 -0.88 -2.95 9.43
CA GLU A 174 -1.84 -3.67 8.59
C GLU A 174 -1.17 -4.51 7.48
N GLN A 175 -0.10 -5.23 7.85
CA GLN A 175 0.67 -6.05 6.91
C GLN A 175 -0.21 -6.99 6.08
N GLN A 176 -1.23 -7.61 6.68
CA GLN A 176 -2.14 -8.52 5.96
C GLN A 176 -2.91 -7.82 4.82
N VAL A 177 -3.29 -6.56 5.01
CA VAL A 177 -4.00 -5.77 4.00
C VAL A 177 -3.03 -5.35 2.90
N ILE A 178 -1.80 -4.98 3.27
CA ILE A 178 -0.73 -4.66 2.33
C ILE A 178 -0.40 -5.89 1.46
N ASP A 179 -0.23 -7.06 2.07
CA ASP A 179 0.05 -8.30 1.35
C ASP A 179 -1.09 -8.64 0.37
N ALA A 180 -2.34 -8.47 0.79
CA ALA A 180 -3.50 -8.68 -0.07
C ALA A 180 -3.58 -7.66 -1.23
N LEU A 181 -3.21 -6.39 -1.00
CA LEU A 181 -3.12 -5.38 -2.05
C LEU A 181 -2.02 -5.70 -3.07
N ILE A 182 -0.88 -6.22 -2.62
CA ILE A 182 0.22 -6.67 -3.50
C ILE A 182 -0.25 -7.83 -4.37
N GLU A 183 -0.92 -8.83 -3.79
CA GLU A 183 -1.46 -9.97 -4.54
C GLU A 183 -2.53 -9.53 -5.57
N PHE A 184 -3.36 -8.56 -5.20
CA PHE A 184 -4.33 -7.95 -6.11
C PHE A 184 -3.65 -7.18 -7.26
N ASP A 185 -2.61 -6.39 -6.96
CA ASP A 185 -1.84 -5.67 -7.98
C ASP A 185 -1.14 -6.61 -8.97
N HIS A 186 -0.58 -7.71 -8.47
CA HIS A 186 0.01 -8.75 -9.31
C HIS A 186 -1.03 -9.35 -10.28
N ALA A 187 -2.26 -9.59 -9.82
CA ALA A 187 -3.33 -10.10 -10.68
C ALA A 187 -3.77 -9.07 -11.73
N ARG A 188 -3.87 -7.78 -11.36
CA ARG A 188 -4.12 -6.67 -12.29
C ARG A 188 -3.08 -6.64 -13.41
N HIS A 189 -1.79 -6.68 -13.05
CA HIS A 189 -0.70 -6.68 -14.04
C HIS A 189 -0.75 -7.88 -14.98
N ARG A 190 -1.06 -9.08 -14.46
CA ARG A 190 -1.25 -10.27 -15.30
C ARG A 190 -2.40 -10.09 -16.29
N LEU A 191 -3.55 -9.58 -15.83
CA LEU A 191 -4.69 -9.29 -16.71
C LEU A 191 -4.33 -8.26 -17.78
N HIS A 192 -3.73 -7.13 -17.40
CA HIS A 192 -3.32 -6.09 -18.32
C HIS A 192 -2.39 -6.63 -19.42
N ASN A 193 -1.38 -7.43 -19.05
CA ASN A 193 -0.47 -8.04 -20.00
C ASN A 193 -1.19 -9.04 -20.94
N ALA A 194 -2.12 -9.83 -20.42
CA ALA A 194 -2.92 -10.76 -21.22
C ALA A 194 -3.80 -10.01 -22.24
N ILE A 195 -4.39 -8.88 -21.85
CA ILE A 195 -5.18 -8.02 -22.74
C ILE A 195 -4.30 -7.40 -23.82
N ILE A 196 -3.12 -6.86 -23.48
CA ILE A 196 -2.19 -6.33 -24.50
C ILE A 196 -1.81 -7.42 -25.50
N ALA A 197 -1.52 -8.64 -25.02
CA ALA A 197 -1.20 -9.76 -25.90
C ALA A 197 -2.39 -10.11 -26.81
N HIS A 198 -3.59 -10.19 -26.26
CA HIS A 198 -4.82 -10.45 -27.00
C HIS A 198 -5.08 -9.39 -28.08
N LYS A 199 -4.97 -8.09 -27.74
CA LYS A 199 -5.13 -6.97 -28.69
C LYS A 199 -4.11 -7.01 -29.86
N ARG A 200 -2.97 -7.70 -29.70
CA ARG A 200 -1.93 -7.80 -30.74
C ARG A 200 -2.06 -9.03 -31.64
N ILE A 201 -2.44 -10.18 -31.08
CA ILE A 201 -2.40 -11.48 -31.81
C ILE A 201 -3.65 -12.35 -31.63
N ALA A 202 -4.74 -11.84 -31.05
CA ALA A 202 -5.99 -12.55 -30.79
C ALA A 202 -5.79 -13.91 -30.09
N THR A 203 -5.61 -13.87 -28.77
CA THR A 203 -5.47 -15.07 -27.91
C THR A 203 -6.80 -15.51 -27.30
N HIS A 204 -6.96 -16.77 -26.90
CA HIS A 204 -8.20 -17.26 -26.26
C HIS A 204 -8.06 -17.43 -24.73
N GLY A 205 -7.06 -16.77 -24.12
CA GLY A 205 -6.60 -17.08 -22.77
C GLY A 205 -6.77 -15.97 -21.74
N VAL A 206 -7.63 -14.96 -21.98
CA VAL A 206 -7.73 -13.79 -21.09
C VAL A 206 -8.65 -14.04 -19.88
N LEU A 207 -9.73 -14.80 -20.05
CA LEU A 207 -10.72 -15.09 -18.98
C LEU A 207 -10.10 -15.65 -17.69
N PRO A 208 -9.13 -16.60 -17.72
CA PRO A 208 -8.46 -17.05 -16.50
C PRO A 208 -7.85 -15.92 -15.66
N HIS A 209 -7.36 -14.85 -16.29
CA HIS A 209 -6.81 -13.69 -15.58
C HIS A 209 -7.89 -12.78 -14.99
N VAL A 210 -9.07 -12.71 -15.61
CA VAL A 210 -10.24 -12.05 -15.00
C VAL A 210 -10.69 -12.81 -13.75
N ILE A 211 -10.80 -14.14 -13.85
CA ILE A 211 -11.16 -15.01 -12.72
C ILE A 211 -10.17 -14.80 -11.56
N GLU A 212 -8.87 -14.81 -11.87
CA GLU A 212 -7.82 -14.56 -10.88
C GLU A 212 -7.97 -13.17 -10.24
N LEU A 213 -8.24 -12.12 -11.02
CA LEU A 213 -8.44 -10.77 -10.51
C LEU A 213 -9.62 -10.70 -9.52
N ILE A 214 -10.76 -11.29 -9.87
CA ILE A 214 -11.95 -11.34 -8.99
C ILE A 214 -11.67 -12.17 -7.73
N GLU A 215 -10.92 -13.26 -7.84
CA GLU A 215 -10.49 -14.07 -6.70
C GLU A 215 -9.59 -13.27 -5.75
N ARG A 216 -8.66 -12.46 -6.27
CA ARG A 216 -7.83 -11.57 -5.44
C ARG A 216 -8.63 -10.41 -4.85
N ALA A 217 -9.61 -9.87 -5.58
CA ALA A 217 -10.54 -8.87 -5.06
C ALA A 217 -11.32 -9.42 -3.86
N GLN A 218 -11.86 -10.64 -3.97
CA GLN A 218 -12.55 -11.33 -2.89
C GLN A 218 -11.66 -11.57 -1.67
N GLY A 219 -10.39 -11.95 -1.90
CA GLY A 219 -9.39 -12.11 -0.84
C GLY A 219 -9.10 -10.80 -0.12
N LEU A 220 -8.87 -9.72 -0.85
CA LEU A 220 -8.62 -8.38 -0.29
C LEU A 220 -9.83 -7.88 0.51
N TYR A 221 -11.04 -8.00 -0.04
CA TYR A 221 -12.27 -7.65 0.66
C TYR A 221 -12.40 -8.44 1.98
N SER A 222 -12.09 -9.73 1.95
CA SER A 222 -12.15 -10.60 3.14
C SER A 222 -11.16 -10.19 4.22
N VAL A 223 -9.97 -9.74 3.84
CA VAL A 223 -8.97 -9.22 4.78
C VAL A 223 -9.44 -7.90 5.38
N ILE A 224 -9.95 -6.97 4.56
CA ILE A 224 -10.50 -5.70 5.04
C ILE A 224 -11.66 -5.94 6.01
N TYR A 225 -12.59 -6.85 5.71
CA TYR A 225 -13.69 -7.23 6.61
C TYR A 225 -13.19 -7.69 7.98
N LYS A 226 -12.12 -8.49 8.04
CA LYS A 226 -11.54 -8.96 9.31
C LYS A 226 -10.89 -7.82 10.10
N THR A 227 -10.28 -6.86 9.41
CA THR A 227 -9.56 -5.71 10.01
C THR A 227 -10.48 -4.54 10.36
N TRP A 228 -11.71 -4.52 9.83
CA TRP A 228 -12.67 -3.41 9.97
C TRP A 228 -13.12 -3.10 11.42
N LYS A 229 -12.87 -4.02 12.37
CA LYS A 229 -13.31 -3.88 13.77
C LYS A 229 -12.75 -2.65 14.50
#